data_AF-A0A5M3N4E9-F1
#
_entry.id   AF-A0A5M3N4E9-F1
#
_cell.length_a   1.000
_cell.length_b   1.000
_cell.length_c   1.000
_cell.angle_alpha   90.00
_cell.angle_beta   90.00
_cell.angle_gamma   90.00
#
_symmetry.space_group_name_H-M   'P 1'
#
loop_
_entity.id
_entity.type
_entity.pdbx_description
1 polymer ?
#
loop_
_entity_poly.entity_id
_entity_poly.type
_entity_poly.pdbx_seq_one_letter_code
_entity_poly.pdbx_strand_id
1 'polypeptide(L)'
;MCFIYPSTNIPSLRLTSSHVVFLSGLEPVLYNCCINSCCCYLGPNADLECCLHYDASQFCPSSCIAHQKFFYIPTIPYLVPFYKNPEMHAKMQY
;
A
#
# COMPACT_ATOMS: atom_id res chain seq x y z
N MET A 1 20.07 -13.03 -30.59
CA MET A 1 19.11 -12.50 -29.59
C MET A 1 17.71 -12.81 -30.06
N CYS A 2 17.01 -13.72 -29.36
CA CYS A 2 15.66 -14.14 -29.70
C CYS A 2 14.67 -13.03 -29.27
N PHE A 3 14.09 -12.31 -30.23
CA PHE A 3 12.95 -11.42 -29.99
C PHE A 3 11.71 -12.30 -29.85
N ILE A 4 11.34 -12.61 -28.60
CA ILE A 4 10.07 -13.25 -28.28
C ILE A 4 9.00 -12.16 -28.38
N TYR A 5 8.14 -12.25 -29.39
CA TYR A 5 7.00 -11.37 -29.74
C TYR A 5 7.23 -10.25 -30.79
N PRO A 6 7.18 -10.62 -32.07
CA PRO A 6 7.23 -9.67 -33.20
C PRO A 6 5.88 -8.98 -33.53
N SER A 7 4.79 -9.17 -32.77
CA SER A 7 3.46 -8.63 -33.13
C SER A 7 2.47 -8.37 -31.98
N THR A 8 2.91 -8.26 -30.72
CA THR A 8 1.99 -8.06 -29.59
C THR A 8 1.59 -6.59 -29.37
N ASN A 9 0.29 -6.36 -29.29
CA ASN A 9 -0.28 -5.16 -28.68
C ASN A 9 0.06 -5.18 -27.17
N ILE A 10 1.17 -4.53 -26.79
CA ILE A 10 1.58 -4.43 -25.40
C ILE A 10 0.60 -3.49 -24.70
N PRO A 11 -0.17 -3.96 -23.70
CA PRO A 11 -1.09 -3.11 -22.97
C PRO A 11 -0.32 -2.00 -22.26
N SER A 12 -0.96 -0.82 -22.13
CA SER A 12 -0.38 0.27 -21.36
C SER A 12 -0.05 -0.16 -19.94
N LEU A 13 0.97 0.44 -19.33
CA LEU A 13 1.37 0.16 -17.95
C LEU A 13 0.17 0.18 -16.97
N ARG A 14 -0.77 1.11 -17.17
CA ARG A 14 -1.99 1.21 -16.37
C ARG A 14 -2.83 -0.08 -16.43
N LEU A 15 -3.07 -0.60 -17.64
CA LEU A 15 -3.84 -1.83 -17.83
C LEU A 15 -3.11 -3.03 -17.23
N THR A 16 -1.79 -3.12 -17.46
CA THR A 16 -0.96 -4.18 -16.88
C THR A 16 -1.00 -4.15 -15.36
N SER A 17 -0.85 -2.97 -14.74
CA SER A 17 -0.93 -2.83 -13.28
C SER A 17 -2.31 -3.19 -12.73
N SER A 18 -3.40 -2.77 -13.39
CA SER A 18 -4.76 -3.17 -13.00
C SER A 18 -4.96 -4.69 -13.08
N HIS A 19 -4.43 -5.34 -14.13
CA HIS A 19 -4.46 -6.80 -14.23
C HIS A 19 -3.63 -7.47 -13.14
N VAL A 20 -2.46 -6.95 -12.81
CA VAL A 20 -1.63 -7.50 -11.71
C VAL A 20 -2.34 -7.38 -10.37
N VAL A 21 -2.97 -6.24 -10.07
CA VAL A 21 -3.77 -6.05 -8.85
C VAL A 21 -4.90 -7.09 -8.80
N PHE A 22 -5.65 -7.25 -9.90
CA PHE A 22 -6.71 -8.24 -9.99
C PHE A 22 -6.22 -9.68 -9.78
N LEU A 23 -5.13 -10.08 -10.45
CA LEU A 23 -4.60 -11.44 -10.39
C LEU A 23 -3.92 -11.78 -9.08
N SER A 24 -3.25 -10.81 -8.45
CA SER A 24 -2.57 -11.00 -7.16
C SER A 24 -3.55 -11.02 -5.99
N GLY A 25 -4.78 -10.52 -6.18
CA GLY A 25 -5.74 -10.33 -5.11
C GLY A 25 -5.25 -9.35 -4.04
N LEU A 26 -4.18 -8.58 -4.31
CA LEU A 26 -3.66 -7.55 -3.43
C LEU A 26 -4.52 -6.31 -3.60
N GLU A 27 -5.18 -5.89 -2.53
CA GLU A 27 -5.93 -4.63 -2.49
C GLU A 27 -5.16 -3.61 -1.64
N PRO A 28 -4.44 -2.66 -2.27
CA PRO A 28 -3.72 -1.63 -1.53
C PRO A 28 -4.70 -0.70 -0.83
N VAL A 29 -4.42 -0.40 0.44
CA VAL A 29 -5.20 0.53 1.26
C VAL A 29 -4.46 1.87 1.32
N LEU A 30 -5.22 2.96 1.19
CA LEU A 30 -4.71 4.32 1.31
C LEU A 30 -5.04 4.89 2.68
N TYR A 31 -4.00 5.24 3.44
CA TYR A 31 -4.16 5.92 4.72
C TYR A 31 -3.72 7.38 4.62
N ASN A 32 -4.42 8.27 5.32
CA ASN A 32 -4.02 9.67 5.39
C ASN A 32 -2.81 9.80 6.31
N CYS A 33 -1.84 10.63 5.90
CA CYS A 33 -0.65 10.92 6.69
C CYS A 33 -0.40 12.43 6.78
N CYS A 34 0.33 12.81 7.82
CA CYS A 34 0.87 14.16 7.97
C CYS A 34 1.81 14.51 6.78
N ILE A 35 1.95 15.81 6.50
CA ILE A 35 2.81 16.34 5.42
C ILE A 35 4.28 15.89 5.52
N ASN A 36 4.78 15.58 6.71
CA ASN A 36 6.15 15.09 6.91
C ASN A 36 6.22 13.57 7.10
N SER A 37 5.12 12.84 6.85
CA SER A 37 5.01 11.39 7.07
C SER A 37 5.35 10.91 8.49
N CYS A 38 5.41 11.81 9.48
CA CYS A 38 5.75 11.46 10.86
C CYS A 38 4.62 10.73 11.59
N CYS A 39 3.37 10.90 11.15
CA CYS A 39 2.19 10.27 11.74
C CYS A 39 1.23 9.84 10.63
N CYS A 40 0.68 8.63 10.78
CA CYS A 40 -0.42 8.10 10.00
C CYS A 40 -1.70 8.18 10.82
N TYR A 41 -2.77 8.70 10.23
CA TYR A 41 -4.07 8.89 10.87
C TYR A 41 -4.88 7.59 10.80
N LEU A 42 -4.44 6.60 11.56
CA LEU A 42 -5.00 5.25 11.64
C LEU A 42 -4.94 4.74 13.08
N GLY A 43 -5.86 3.85 13.45
CA GLY A 43 -5.86 3.18 14.75
C GLY A 43 -5.97 4.19 15.89
N PRO A 44 -5.04 4.24 16.86
CA PRO A 44 -5.06 5.20 17.96
C PRO A 44 -5.06 6.68 17.51
N ASN A 45 -4.61 6.95 16.28
CA ASN A 45 -4.47 8.29 15.72
C ASN A 45 -5.60 8.62 14.73
N ALA A 46 -6.64 7.77 14.61
CA ALA A 46 -7.68 7.91 13.60
C ALA A 46 -8.50 9.20 13.76
N ASP A 47 -8.75 9.61 15.00
CA ASP A 47 -9.58 10.78 15.33
C ASP A 47 -8.77 12.08 15.49
N LEU A 48 -7.47 12.04 15.20
CA LEU A 48 -6.62 13.22 15.29
C LEU A 48 -6.80 14.13 14.07
N GLU A 49 -7.23 15.36 14.31
CA GLU A 49 -7.31 16.39 13.26
C GLU A 49 -5.96 17.06 13.01
N CYS A 50 -5.07 17.05 14.02
CA CYS A 50 -3.73 17.64 13.96
C CYS A 50 -2.64 16.63 14.34
N CYS A 51 -1.48 16.79 13.73
CA CYS A 51 -0.33 15.96 14.00
C CYS A 51 0.30 16.27 15.36
N LEU A 52 0.47 15.25 16.22
CA LEU A 52 1.07 15.39 17.55
C LEU A 52 2.54 15.86 17.57
N HIS A 53 3.25 15.80 16.43
CA HIS A 53 4.67 16.16 16.36
C HIS A 53 4.92 17.61 15.93
N TYR A 54 4.07 18.14 15.05
CA TYR A 54 4.30 19.44 14.40
C TYR A 54 3.06 20.35 14.44
N ASP A 55 1.96 19.88 15.05
CA ASP A 55 0.67 20.57 15.11
C ASP A 55 0.11 20.98 13.74
N ALA A 56 0.49 20.22 12.71
CA ALA A 56 0.00 20.41 11.35
C ALA A 56 -1.36 19.73 11.19
N SER A 57 -2.32 20.45 10.59
CA SER A 57 -3.62 19.89 10.19
C SER A 57 -3.45 18.64 9.32
N GLN A 58 -4.34 17.66 9.48
CA GLN A 58 -4.45 16.49 8.62
C GLN A 58 -4.80 16.88 7.18
N PHE A 59 -5.65 17.91 7.03
CA PHE A 59 -6.20 18.34 5.74
C PHE A 59 -5.66 19.71 5.32
N CYS A 60 -5.41 19.85 4.02
CA CYS A 60 -5.08 21.13 3.43
C CYS A 60 -6.29 22.08 3.53
N PRO A 61 -6.15 23.29 4.08
CA PRO A 61 -7.28 24.20 4.32
C PRO A 61 -8.02 24.62 3.05
N SER A 62 -7.34 24.64 1.89
CA SER A 62 -7.91 25.09 0.62
C SER A 62 -8.68 24.03 -0.15
N SER A 63 -8.31 22.76 0.00
CA SER A 63 -8.90 21.65 -0.76
C SER A 63 -9.67 20.65 0.09
N CYS A 64 -9.52 20.70 1.42
CA CYS A 64 -10.03 19.70 2.37
C CYS A 64 -9.53 18.27 2.05
N ILE A 65 -8.41 18.13 1.34
CA ILE A 65 -7.77 16.86 1.03
C ILE A 65 -6.60 16.64 1.99
N ALA A 66 -6.38 15.39 2.40
CA ALA A 66 -5.24 15.03 3.24
C ALA A 66 -3.92 15.46 2.58
N HIS A 67 -2.98 15.96 3.37
CA HIS A 67 -1.69 16.44 2.85
C HIS A 67 -0.91 15.34 2.11
N GLN A 68 -0.91 14.12 2.66
CA GLN A 68 -0.29 12.96 2.03
C GLN A 68 -1.12 11.71 2.25
N LYS A 69 -0.90 10.73 1.38
CA LYS A 69 -1.48 9.39 1.51
C LYS A 69 -0.37 8.34 1.50
N PHE A 70 -0.41 7.44 2.47
CA PHE A 70 0.47 6.28 2.53
C PHE A 70 -0.23 5.07 1.90
N PHE A 71 0.46 4.42 0.96
CA PHE A 71 0.00 3.20 0.31
C PHE A 71 0.47 2.00 1.14
N TYR A 72 -0.49 1.26 1.69
CA TYR A 72 -0.23 0.05 2.47
C TYR A 72 -0.74 -1.18 1.71
N ILE A 73 0.11 -2.20 1.59
CA ILE A 73 -0.30 -3.52 1.12
C ILE A 73 -0.58 -4.37 2.36
N PRO A 74 -1.82 -4.85 2.59
CA PRO A 74 -2.13 -5.71 3.73
C PRO A 74 -1.39 -7.05 3.64
N THR A 75 -0.20 -7.15 4.22
CA THR A 75 0.62 -8.38 4.15
C THR A 75 0.16 -9.45 5.13
N ILE A 76 -0.43 -9.07 6.26
CA ILE A 76 -0.92 -9.97 7.31
C ILE A 76 -1.77 -11.14 6.77
N PRO A 77 -2.83 -10.93 5.95
CA PRO A 77 -3.63 -12.03 5.42
C PRO A 77 -2.83 -13.05 4.60
N TYR A 78 -1.70 -12.66 4.02
CA TYR A 78 -0.81 -13.56 3.26
C TYR A 78 0.24 -14.23 4.15
N LEU A 79 0.73 -13.52 5.18
CA LEU A 79 1.74 -14.05 6.10
C LEU A 79 1.16 -15.09 7.07
N VAL A 80 -0.09 -14.94 7.51
CA VAL A 80 -0.73 -15.89 8.44
C VAL A 80 -0.78 -17.31 7.89
N PRO A 81 -1.22 -17.56 6.63
CA PRO A 81 -1.13 -18.88 6.01
C PRO A 81 0.28 -19.45 5.95
N PHE A 82 1.29 -18.63 5.60
CA PHE A 82 2.68 -19.07 5.59
C PHE A 82 3.17 -19.47 6.97
N TYR A 83 2.79 -18.72 8.00
CA TYR A 83 3.15 -19.06 9.37
C TYR A 83 2.50 -20.38 9.83
N LYS A 84 1.26 -20.65 9.40
CA LYS A 84 0.53 -21.89 9.73
C LYS A 84 1.05 -23.11 8.97
N ASN A 85 1.75 -22.93 7.86
CA ASN A 85 2.34 -24.03 7.09
C ASN A 85 3.68 -24.45 7.71
N PRO A 86 3.86 -25.71 8.18
CA PRO A 86 5.08 -26.13 8.87
C PRO A 86 6.36 -26.00 8.03
N GLU A 87 6.32 -26.31 6.74
CA GLU A 87 7.48 -26.20 5.85
C GLU A 87 7.90 -24.74 5.66
N MET A 88 6.92 -23.85 5.45
CA MET A 88 7.17 -22.42 5.31
C MET A 88 7.59 -21.81 6.63
N HIS A 89 7.01 -22.24 7.74
CA HIS A 89 7.41 -21.83 9.09
C HIS A 89 8.89 -22.11 9.33
N ALA A 90 9.37 -23.33 9.04
CA ALA A 90 10.78 -23.68 9.16
C ALA A 90 11.69 -22.80 8.29
N LYS A 91 11.26 -22.44 7.07
CA LYS A 91 12.00 -21.53 6.18
C LYS A 91 12.05 -20.07 6.67
N MET A 92 11.13 -19.66 7.53
CA MET A 92 11.03 -18.29 8.06
C MET A 92 11.78 -18.08 9.37
N GLN A 93 12.36 -19.12 9.98
CA GLN A 93 13.14 -19.07 11.23
C GLN A 93 14.60 -18.64 11.02
N TYR A 94 14.84 -17.61 10.19
CA TYR A 94 16.17 -17.11 9.82
C TYR A 94 17.14 -16.94 11.01
#